data_AF-A0A497DAE6-F1
#
_entry.id   AF-A0A497DAE6-F1
#
_cell.length_a   1.000
_cell.length_b   1.000
_cell.length_c   1.000
_cell.angle_alpha   90.00
_cell.angle_beta   90.00
_cell.angle_gamma   90.00
#
_symmetry.space_group_name_H-M   'P 1'
#
loop_
_entity.id
_entity.type
_entity.pdbx_description
1 polymer ?
#
loop_
_entity_poly.entity_id
_entity_poly.type
_entity_poly.pdbx_seq_one_letter_code
_entity_poly.pdbx_strand_id
1 'polypeptide(L)'
;MKIQHQYYPFITFDSRLPKVKLIALLFLWLLNPCVANSTVPQDSSSELKLLTKAQNLYLRADSLKKSDPQQALVDNREALSFAHDVQSSEILADINRLMGELYITENNLQPAINYFLISEKLYKEFGNKKELATVYGHLGRMYYSNNFELDKALSYYNKMMDIAIELNDKKLMAASYDNLGSLFLSLHDKDKAYNYYHQLLLISEEINDQTGIGKALNNIGEIERYRGDYQKAFDYYKQSLAIHREMNDIRKMAINMENIGVTYYTMDRPDDALTYYQQSLQYYQKANDQENIASVLVLMGKNAMKLEQYNKAIEYFNRAKNNAAKHDYHRYFMRALKGLSLAYEKNNDPQKALVYFKHFETYKDSIFKMNEKNNIAAIKTQLLTELDNTQYKIQQYEIGMLTKDKKIYQLKMNILIAILIIIFLSGVLLTVRYKIIVKKQRQLREKESELHKTQQELLKSELNRKDNDLMSFALHIVQKNKLLNELVHDLRELSKNGDSETNKRLREMSINIKQVLKIQEDIDLFDQKVSQTYDGFFHKIKEHFPTLTKNEERLCAMLKLKLSSKEIASINNTSVKAVEMSRYRLRKKCGIDNSTSLTDYISCL
;
A
#
# COMPACT_ATOMS: atom_id res chain seq x y z
N MET A 1 19.86 -34.88 22.24
CA MET A 1 20.53 -34.24 21.09
C MET A 1 20.75 -32.77 21.47
N LYS A 2 22.03 -32.35 21.56
CA LYS A 2 22.46 -31.06 22.16
C LYS A 2 21.89 -29.86 21.38
N ILE A 3 21.26 -28.91 22.07
CA ILE A 3 20.96 -27.57 21.53
C ILE A 3 21.96 -26.60 22.18
N GLN A 4 22.84 -26.04 21.36
CA GLN A 4 23.78 -24.99 21.74
C GLN A 4 23.04 -23.67 21.92
N HIS A 5 23.18 -23.06 23.09
CA HIS A 5 22.88 -21.64 23.31
C HIS A 5 23.97 -20.78 22.67
N GLN A 6 23.61 -20.00 21.65
CA GLN A 6 24.44 -18.91 21.14
C GLN A 6 24.10 -17.63 21.92
N TYR A 7 25.04 -17.23 22.79
CA TYR A 7 25.09 -15.90 23.40
C TYR A 7 25.46 -14.86 22.33
N TYR A 8 24.71 -13.75 22.24
CA TYR A 8 25.18 -12.52 21.60
C TYR A 8 25.87 -11.64 22.66
N PRO A 9 27.02 -11.01 22.35
CA PRO A 9 27.78 -10.26 23.35
C PRO A 9 27.18 -8.85 23.58
N PHE A 10 27.21 -8.43 24.84
CA PHE A 10 27.09 -7.03 25.24
C PHE A 10 28.17 -6.20 24.53
N ILE A 11 27.76 -5.22 23.72
CA ILE A 11 28.68 -4.21 23.18
C ILE A 11 28.78 -3.09 24.22
N THR A 12 29.95 -2.97 24.84
CA THR A 12 30.36 -1.80 25.62
C THR A 12 30.65 -0.63 24.67
N PHE A 13 30.13 0.55 25.00
CA PHE A 13 30.37 1.79 24.25
C PHE A 13 31.80 2.26 24.46
N ASP A 14 32.64 2.13 23.43
CA ASP A 14 33.94 2.81 23.35
C ASP A 14 33.73 4.21 22.71
N SER A 15 34.28 5.23 23.36
CA SER A 15 33.99 6.66 23.11
C SER A 15 34.87 7.30 22.03
N ARG A 16 35.35 6.52 21.04
CA ARG A 16 36.23 7.03 19.98
C ARG A 16 35.92 6.44 18.60
N LEU A 17 34.87 6.95 17.94
CA LEU A 17 34.62 6.68 16.51
C LEU A 17 34.34 7.98 15.73
N PRO A 18 34.96 8.19 14.55
CA PRO A 18 34.90 9.46 13.81
C PRO A 18 33.55 9.72 13.13
N LYS A 19 33.17 11.01 13.06
CA LYS A 19 31.86 11.57 12.64
C LYS A 19 31.29 11.07 11.29
N VAL A 20 32.09 10.40 10.46
CA VAL A 20 31.67 9.88 9.15
C VAL A 20 30.84 8.58 9.26
N LYS A 21 31.02 7.76 10.30
CA LYS A 21 30.19 6.56 10.54
C LYS A 21 28.81 6.88 11.15
N LEU A 22 28.67 8.03 11.82
CA LEU A 22 27.40 8.47 12.40
C LEU A 22 26.39 8.84 11.30
N ILE A 23 26.87 9.43 10.19
CA ILE A 23 26.05 9.81 9.04
C ILE A 23 25.60 8.57 8.24
N ALA A 24 26.43 7.53 8.16
CA ALA A 24 26.06 6.26 7.53
C ALA A 24 25.00 5.47 8.35
N LEU A 25 25.07 5.52 9.68
CA LEU A 25 24.05 4.92 10.56
C LEU A 25 22.73 5.70 10.53
N LEU A 26 22.76 7.03 10.41
CA LEU A 26 21.57 7.88 10.20
C LEU A 26 20.92 7.64 8.82
N PHE A 27 21.71 7.38 7.77
CA PHE A 27 21.18 7.01 6.45
C PHE A 27 20.53 5.61 6.41
N LEU A 28 21.08 4.65 7.17
CA LEU A 28 20.49 3.31 7.33
C LEU A 28 19.19 3.32 8.15
N TRP A 29 19.03 4.28 9.07
CA TRP A 29 17.80 4.47 9.84
C TRP A 29 16.67 5.14 9.03
N LEU A 30 17.01 6.02 8.08
CA LEU A 30 16.04 6.74 7.22
C LEU A 30 15.54 5.94 6.01
N LEU A 31 16.22 4.86 5.61
CA LEU A 31 15.85 4.01 4.48
C LEU A 31 14.94 2.82 4.83
N ASN A 32 14.49 2.71 6.08
CA ASN A 32 13.69 1.59 6.58
C ASN A 32 12.31 2.06 7.07
N PRO A 33 11.30 2.20 6.19
CA PRO A 33 9.96 2.56 6.61
C PRO A 33 9.21 1.29 7.02
N CYS A 34 9.60 0.71 8.15
CA CYS A 34 8.75 -0.27 8.81
C CYS A 34 8.99 -0.19 10.32
N VAL A 35 7.89 -0.24 11.07
CA VAL A 35 7.80 -0.16 12.55
C VAL A 35 7.70 1.26 13.11
N ALA A 36 6.64 1.96 12.72
CA ALA A 36 5.96 2.92 13.59
C ALA A 36 4.45 2.84 13.34
N ASN A 37 3.89 1.62 13.42
CA ASN A 37 2.49 1.45 13.77
C ASN A 37 2.50 0.95 15.21
N SER A 38 2.14 1.83 16.14
CA SER A 38 1.81 1.49 17.51
C SER A 38 0.50 0.71 17.53
N THR A 39 0.56 -0.59 17.25
CA THR A 39 -0.29 -1.57 17.90
C THR A 39 0.52 -2.08 19.09
N VAL A 40 -0.01 -1.85 20.30
CA VAL A 40 0.46 -2.53 21.51
C VAL A 40 0.60 -4.01 21.16
N PRO A 41 1.77 -4.66 21.35
CA PRO A 41 1.84 -6.10 21.22
C PRO A 41 1.01 -6.66 22.37
N GLN A 42 -0.21 -7.16 22.08
CA GLN A 42 -0.86 -8.08 23.00
C GLN A 42 0.10 -9.26 23.17
N ASP A 43 0.40 -9.56 24.42
CA ASP A 43 1.31 -10.61 24.83
C ASP A 43 0.88 -11.93 24.15
N SER A 44 1.67 -12.46 23.21
CA SER A 44 1.35 -13.69 22.47
C SER A 44 1.16 -14.90 23.40
N SER A 45 1.68 -14.82 24.63
CA SER A 45 1.43 -15.74 25.74
C SER A 45 -0.02 -15.71 26.23
N SER A 46 -0.67 -14.54 26.21
CA SER A 46 -2.05 -14.32 26.65
C SER A 46 -3.05 -14.85 25.62
N GLU A 47 -2.87 -14.53 24.33
CA GLU A 47 -3.73 -15.02 23.25
C GLU A 47 -3.71 -16.55 23.16
N LEU A 48 -2.54 -17.17 23.27
CA LEU A 48 -2.40 -18.62 23.26
C LEU A 48 -3.11 -19.29 24.47
N LYS A 49 -3.07 -18.65 25.64
CA LYS A 49 -3.81 -19.13 26.83
C LYS A 49 -5.31 -19.03 26.63
N LEU A 50 -5.80 -17.93 26.07
CA LEU A 50 -7.22 -17.74 25.75
C LEU A 50 -7.70 -18.77 24.71
N LEU A 51 -6.90 -19.02 23.66
CA LEU A 51 -7.18 -20.04 22.66
C LEU A 51 -7.28 -21.43 23.28
N THR A 52 -6.29 -21.79 24.11
CA THR A 52 -6.26 -23.08 24.80
C THR A 52 -7.47 -23.24 25.73
N LYS A 53 -7.87 -22.17 26.41
CA LYS A 53 -9.06 -22.17 27.28
C LYS A 53 -10.34 -22.38 26.45
N ALA A 54 -10.48 -21.68 25.33
CA ALA A 54 -11.60 -21.85 24.41
C ALA A 54 -11.68 -23.29 23.87
N GLN A 55 -10.55 -23.88 23.47
CA GLN A 55 -10.47 -25.26 22.97
C GLN A 55 -10.90 -26.28 24.03
N ASN A 56 -10.39 -26.14 25.26
CA ASN A 56 -10.75 -27.06 26.34
C ASN A 56 -12.24 -27.00 26.70
N LEU A 57 -12.82 -25.79 26.73
CA LEU A 57 -14.25 -25.61 26.97
C LEU A 57 -15.09 -26.18 25.83
N TYR A 58 -14.71 -25.94 24.57
CA TYR A 58 -15.35 -26.53 23.41
C TYR A 58 -15.32 -28.07 23.45
N LEU A 59 -14.15 -28.68 23.71
CA LEU A 59 -14.01 -30.13 23.79
C LEU A 59 -14.85 -30.73 24.92
N ARG A 60 -14.90 -30.05 26.08
CA ARG A 60 -15.78 -30.44 27.18
C ARG A 60 -17.24 -30.35 26.76
N ALA A 61 -17.65 -29.26 26.12
CA ALA A 61 -19.02 -29.09 25.64
C ALA A 61 -19.42 -30.17 24.61
N ASP A 62 -18.57 -30.48 23.64
CA ASP A 62 -18.85 -31.52 22.64
C ASP A 62 -19.00 -32.91 23.29
N SER A 63 -18.18 -33.21 24.30
CA SER A 63 -18.31 -34.45 25.09
C SER A 63 -19.61 -34.52 25.89
N LEU A 64 -20.11 -33.38 26.37
CA LEU A 64 -21.33 -33.29 27.17
C LEU A 64 -22.61 -33.19 26.33
N LYS A 65 -22.52 -32.86 25.04
CA LYS A 65 -23.66 -32.61 24.14
C LYS A 65 -24.81 -33.63 24.24
N LYS A 66 -24.50 -34.91 24.47
CA LYS A 66 -25.51 -35.97 24.60
C LYS A 66 -25.94 -36.24 26.04
N SER A 67 -25.04 -36.10 27.01
CA SER A 67 -25.29 -36.46 28.42
C SER A 67 -25.87 -35.31 29.24
N ASP A 68 -25.38 -34.09 29.00
CA ASP A 68 -25.81 -32.86 29.67
C ASP A 68 -25.78 -31.68 28.66
N PRO A 69 -26.83 -31.55 27.83
CA PRO A 69 -26.91 -30.51 26.82
C PRO A 69 -26.92 -29.09 27.40
N GLN A 70 -27.45 -28.93 28.62
CA GLN A 70 -27.52 -27.62 29.30
C GLN A 70 -26.12 -27.16 29.72
N GLN A 71 -25.36 -28.05 30.37
CA GLN A 71 -23.97 -27.73 30.71
C GLN A 71 -23.10 -27.55 29.45
N ALA A 72 -23.33 -28.36 28.41
CA ALA A 72 -22.65 -28.20 27.13
C ALA A 72 -22.90 -26.81 26.51
N LEU A 73 -24.13 -26.30 26.61
CA LEU A 73 -24.48 -24.95 26.13
C LEU A 73 -23.77 -23.85 26.93
N VAL A 74 -23.69 -23.99 28.25
CA VAL A 74 -22.95 -23.06 29.12
C VAL A 74 -21.47 -23.05 28.76
N ASP A 75 -20.85 -24.22 28.71
CA ASP A 75 -19.42 -24.37 28.40
C ASP A 75 -19.10 -23.83 26.99
N ASN A 76 -19.96 -24.10 26.01
CA ASN A 76 -19.75 -23.64 24.63
C ASN A 76 -20.00 -22.13 24.44
N ARG A 77 -20.91 -21.52 25.23
CA ARG A 77 -21.06 -20.06 25.29
C ARG A 77 -19.83 -19.39 25.91
N GLU A 78 -19.28 -19.97 26.96
CA GLU A 78 -18.03 -19.49 27.54
C GLU A 78 -16.87 -19.61 26.55
N ALA A 79 -16.77 -20.75 25.84
CA ALA A 79 -15.80 -20.95 24.76
C ALA A 79 -15.93 -19.88 23.66
N LEU A 80 -17.16 -19.57 23.24
CA LEU A 80 -17.44 -18.54 22.24
C LEU A 80 -16.91 -17.16 22.65
N SER A 81 -17.06 -16.81 23.94
CA SER A 81 -16.58 -15.53 24.47
C SER A 81 -15.05 -15.40 24.34
N PHE A 82 -14.29 -16.43 24.74
CA PHE A 82 -12.83 -16.44 24.60
C PHE A 82 -12.38 -16.53 23.13
N ALA A 83 -13.12 -17.24 22.29
CA ALA A 83 -12.78 -17.36 20.87
C ALA A 83 -12.93 -16.04 20.11
N HIS A 84 -13.88 -15.18 20.50
CA HIS A 84 -14.02 -13.84 19.93
C HIS A 84 -12.80 -12.95 20.23
N ASP A 85 -12.22 -13.07 21.41
CA ASP A 85 -11.04 -12.29 21.82
C ASP A 85 -9.77 -12.66 21.02
N VAL A 86 -9.70 -13.89 20.50
CA VAL A 86 -8.51 -14.43 19.81
C VAL A 86 -8.62 -14.32 18.28
N GLN A 87 -9.79 -13.97 17.73
CA GLN A 87 -10.05 -13.86 16.28
C GLN A 87 -9.71 -15.13 15.46
N SER A 88 -9.63 -16.30 16.07
CA SER A 88 -9.36 -17.56 15.36
C SER A 88 -10.62 -18.04 14.63
N SER A 89 -10.63 -17.96 13.30
CA SER A 89 -11.77 -18.36 12.47
C SER A 89 -12.11 -19.84 12.54
N GLU A 90 -11.12 -20.71 12.81
CA GLU A 90 -11.28 -22.16 12.84
C GLU A 90 -12.07 -22.62 14.07
N ILE A 91 -11.63 -22.24 15.27
CA ILE A 91 -12.34 -22.59 16.50
C ILE A 91 -13.71 -21.93 16.59
N LEU A 92 -13.85 -20.70 16.06
CA LEU A 92 -15.15 -20.05 15.95
C LEU A 92 -16.11 -20.86 15.10
N ALA A 93 -15.66 -21.48 13.99
CA ALA A 93 -16.51 -22.31 13.15
C ALA A 93 -17.03 -23.54 13.91
N ASP A 94 -16.16 -24.22 14.64
CA ASP A 94 -16.48 -25.40 15.45
C ASP A 94 -17.45 -25.07 16.59
N ILE A 95 -17.17 -24.00 17.34
CA ILE A 95 -18.03 -23.53 18.43
C ILE A 95 -19.42 -23.18 17.89
N ASN A 96 -19.50 -22.44 16.78
CA ASN A 96 -20.78 -22.08 16.16
C ASN A 96 -21.52 -23.32 15.63
N ARG A 97 -20.84 -24.30 15.02
CA ARG A 97 -21.47 -25.58 14.63
C ARG A 97 -22.07 -26.29 15.85
N LEU A 98 -21.30 -26.40 16.94
CA LEU A 98 -21.75 -27.03 18.16
C LEU A 98 -22.91 -26.27 18.83
N MET A 99 -22.91 -24.94 18.80
CA MET A 99 -24.05 -24.13 19.24
C MET A 99 -25.31 -24.49 18.44
N GLY A 100 -25.18 -24.61 17.11
CA GLY A 100 -26.26 -25.05 16.24
C GLY A 100 -26.84 -26.40 16.65
N GLU A 101 -25.97 -27.39 16.88
CA GLU A 101 -26.36 -28.73 17.33
C GLU A 101 -27.05 -28.72 18.70
N LEU A 102 -26.56 -27.93 19.66
CA LEU A 102 -27.15 -27.82 20.99
C LEU A 102 -28.53 -27.15 20.95
N TYR A 103 -28.72 -26.10 20.15
CA TYR A 103 -30.06 -25.51 19.99
C TYR A 103 -31.06 -26.44 19.30
N ILE A 104 -30.60 -27.36 18.44
CA ILE A 104 -31.48 -28.45 17.95
C ILE A 104 -31.97 -29.29 19.12
N THR A 105 -31.09 -29.65 20.07
CA THR A 105 -31.49 -30.47 21.23
C THR A 105 -32.49 -29.76 22.14
N GLU A 106 -32.43 -28.42 22.23
CA GLU A 106 -33.42 -27.59 22.93
C GLU A 106 -34.70 -27.33 22.11
N ASN A 107 -34.83 -27.94 20.92
CA ASN A 107 -35.92 -27.72 19.98
C ASN A 107 -36.07 -26.24 19.54
N ASN A 108 -34.97 -25.48 19.55
CA ASN A 108 -34.92 -24.08 19.18
C ASN A 108 -34.29 -23.92 17.79
N LEU A 109 -35.10 -24.13 16.75
CA LEU A 109 -34.60 -24.30 15.38
C LEU A 109 -34.05 -23.00 14.76
N GLN A 110 -34.59 -21.84 15.11
CA GLN A 110 -34.16 -20.57 14.49
C GLN A 110 -32.75 -20.13 14.93
N PRO A 111 -32.40 -20.13 16.23
CA PRO A 111 -31.01 -19.94 16.65
C PRO A 111 -30.09 -20.98 16.04
N ALA A 112 -30.51 -22.26 15.98
CA ALA A 112 -29.69 -23.31 15.39
C ALA A 112 -29.30 -22.97 13.94
N ILE A 113 -30.26 -22.58 13.11
CA ILE A 113 -30.02 -22.14 11.71
C ILE A 113 -29.01 -20.99 11.68
N ASN A 114 -29.16 -19.96 12.52
CA ASN A 114 -28.27 -18.81 12.54
C ASN A 114 -26.82 -19.22 12.84
N TYR A 115 -26.62 -20.06 13.85
CA TYR A 115 -25.30 -20.58 14.22
C TYR A 115 -24.67 -21.44 13.12
N PHE A 116 -25.46 -22.28 12.44
CA PHE A 116 -24.98 -23.02 11.28
C PHE A 116 -24.62 -22.13 10.09
N LEU A 117 -25.35 -21.03 9.84
CA LEU A 117 -25.00 -20.07 8.78
C LEU A 117 -23.68 -19.34 9.05
N ILE A 118 -23.41 -19.01 10.32
CA ILE A 118 -22.11 -18.45 10.73
C ILE A 118 -21.00 -19.47 10.48
N SER A 119 -21.20 -20.71 10.92
CA SER A 119 -20.27 -21.81 10.73
C SER A 119 -20.02 -22.13 9.24
N GLU A 120 -21.07 -22.10 8.40
CA GLU A 120 -20.99 -22.24 6.93
C GLU A 120 -20.02 -21.21 6.35
N LYS A 121 -20.20 -19.94 6.71
CA LYS A 121 -19.36 -18.84 6.21
C LYS A 121 -17.89 -19.06 6.59
N LEU A 122 -17.63 -19.41 7.86
CA LEU A 122 -16.28 -19.61 8.36
C LEU A 122 -15.59 -20.81 7.70
N TYR A 123 -16.20 -22.00 7.69
CA TYR A 123 -15.60 -23.18 7.04
C TYR A 123 -15.34 -22.96 5.55
N LYS A 124 -16.19 -22.16 4.87
CA LYS A 124 -15.99 -21.77 3.48
C LYS A 124 -14.78 -20.84 3.29
N GLU A 125 -14.54 -19.91 4.22
CA GLU A 125 -13.42 -18.95 4.15
C GLU A 125 -12.05 -19.65 4.25
N PHE A 126 -11.88 -20.62 5.17
CA PHE A 126 -10.62 -21.34 5.33
C PHE A 126 -10.56 -22.71 4.64
N GLY A 127 -11.62 -23.11 3.93
CA GLY A 127 -11.60 -24.23 2.99
C GLY A 127 -11.74 -25.62 3.61
N ASN A 128 -12.28 -25.76 4.82
CA ASN A 128 -12.56 -27.08 5.41
C ASN A 128 -13.84 -27.68 4.83
N LYS A 129 -13.69 -28.39 3.70
CA LYS A 129 -14.81 -28.98 2.96
C LYS A 129 -15.59 -30.02 3.75
N LYS A 130 -14.90 -30.85 4.54
CA LYS A 130 -15.55 -31.94 5.29
C LYS A 130 -16.54 -31.39 6.31
N GLU A 131 -16.12 -30.42 7.12
CA GLU A 131 -17.01 -29.80 8.10
C GLU A 131 -18.07 -28.91 7.44
N LEU A 132 -17.74 -28.27 6.31
CA LEU A 132 -18.73 -27.55 5.51
C LEU A 132 -19.86 -28.48 5.02
N ALA A 133 -19.55 -29.70 4.58
CA ALA A 133 -20.56 -30.70 4.21
C ALA A 133 -21.44 -31.11 5.40
N THR A 134 -20.84 -31.29 6.58
CA THR A 134 -21.59 -31.55 7.82
C THR A 134 -22.58 -30.42 8.11
N VAL A 135 -22.14 -29.16 8.02
CA VAL A 135 -23.00 -27.98 8.21
C VAL A 135 -24.11 -27.91 7.16
N TYR A 136 -23.84 -28.24 5.90
CA TYR A 136 -24.87 -28.36 4.87
C TYR A 136 -25.90 -29.43 5.17
N GLY A 137 -25.49 -30.58 5.69
CA GLY A 137 -26.40 -31.61 6.18
C GLY A 137 -27.32 -31.09 7.30
N HIS A 138 -26.77 -30.34 8.26
CA HIS A 138 -27.55 -29.72 9.32
C HIS A 138 -28.52 -28.66 8.81
N LEU A 139 -28.06 -27.72 7.98
CA LEU A 139 -28.92 -26.68 7.38
C LEU A 139 -30.03 -27.30 6.54
N GLY A 140 -29.72 -28.29 5.71
CA GLY A 140 -30.72 -29.00 4.92
C GLY A 140 -31.79 -29.65 5.81
N ARG A 141 -31.38 -30.30 6.91
CA ARG A 141 -32.30 -30.88 7.89
C ARG A 141 -33.14 -29.85 8.61
N MET A 142 -32.57 -28.69 8.91
CA MET A 142 -33.29 -27.58 9.52
C MET A 142 -34.34 -27.01 8.57
N TYR A 143 -34.01 -26.73 7.32
CA TYR A 143 -35.02 -26.25 6.34
C TYR A 143 -36.06 -27.32 6.00
N TYR A 144 -35.69 -28.60 6.04
CA TYR A 144 -36.64 -29.70 5.89
C TYR A 144 -37.65 -29.76 7.06
N SER A 145 -37.19 -29.55 8.30
CA SER A 145 -38.00 -29.73 9.51
C SER A 145 -38.67 -28.44 10.02
N ASN A 146 -38.04 -27.27 9.79
CA ASN A 146 -38.49 -25.94 10.17
C ASN A 146 -39.17 -25.31 8.94
N ASN A 147 -40.48 -25.12 8.99
CA ASN A 147 -41.30 -24.49 7.94
C ASN A 147 -41.46 -25.24 6.61
N PHE A 148 -40.88 -26.45 6.45
CA PHE A 148 -40.97 -27.24 5.21
C PHE A 148 -40.49 -26.45 3.97
N GLU A 149 -39.37 -25.73 4.09
CA GLU A 149 -38.72 -25.04 2.97
C GLU A 149 -37.93 -26.04 2.11
N LEU A 150 -38.66 -26.92 1.41
CA LEU A 150 -38.12 -28.10 0.71
C LEU A 150 -37.09 -27.72 -0.36
N ASP A 151 -37.24 -26.56 -1.02
CA ASP A 151 -36.28 -26.08 -2.03
C ASP A 151 -34.93 -25.71 -1.42
N LYS A 152 -34.92 -25.06 -0.25
CA LYS A 152 -33.69 -24.76 0.49
C LYS A 152 -33.04 -26.05 1.00
N ALA A 153 -33.85 -26.98 1.52
CA ALA A 153 -33.36 -28.29 1.95
C ALA A 153 -32.69 -29.04 0.79
N LEU A 154 -33.31 -29.08 -0.39
CA LEU A 154 -32.75 -29.67 -1.60
C LEU A 154 -31.41 -29.05 -1.97
N SER A 155 -31.34 -27.71 -1.97
CA SER A 155 -30.12 -26.97 -2.29
C SER A 155 -28.97 -27.35 -1.35
N TYR A 156 -29.21 -27.38 -0.03
CA TYR A 156 -28.18 -27.75 0.93
C TYR A 156 -27.79 -29.23 0.86
N TYR A 157 -28.73 -30.15 0.66
CA TYR A 157 -28.40 -31.57 0.49
C TYR A 157 -27.61 -31.84 -0.80
N ASN A 158 -27.90 -31.12 -1.89
CA ASN A 158 -27.09 -31.21 -3.11
C ASN A 158 -25.68 -30.67 -2.89
N LYS A 159 -25.52 -29.53 -2.20
CA LYS A 159 -24.18 -29.01 -1.84
C LYS A 159 -23.39 -30.00 -0.97
N MET A 160 -24.05 -30.67 -0.03
CA MET A 160 -23.45 -31.74 0.78
C MET A 160 -23.00 -32.91 -0.10
N MET A 161 -23.84 -33.33 -1.05
CA MET A 161 -23.52 -34.39 -2.01
C MET A 161 -22.35 -34.03 -2.92
N ASP A 162 -22.31 -32.81 -3.45
CA ASP A 162 -21.22 -32.34 -4.31
C ASP A 162 -19.86 -32.44 -3.61
N ILE A 163 -19.80 -32.02 -2.34
CA ILE A 163 -18.59 -32.16 -1.52
C ILE A 163 -18.29 -33.64 -1.23
N ALA A 164 -19.31 -34.45 -0.93
CA ALA A 164 -19.12 -35.88 -0.68
C ALA A 164 -18.48 -36.59 -1.89
N ILE A 165 -18.93 -36.24 -3.10
CA ILE A 165 -18.36 -36.72 -4.37
C ILE A 165 -16.93 -36.22 -4.55
N GLU A 166 -16.70 -34.93 -4.34
CA GLU A 166 -15.36 -34.34 -4.47
C GLU A 166 -14.33 -35.00 -3.53
N LEU A 167 -14.72 -35.27 -2.29
CA LEU A 167 -13.86 -35.91 -1.29
C LEU A 167 -13.78 -37.43 -1.44
N ASN A 168 -14.60 -38.03 -2.32
CA ASN A 168 -14.82 -39.48 -2.39
C ASN A 168 -15.16 -40.09 -1.01
N ASP A 169 -15.89 -39.35 -0.17
CA ASP A 169 -16.27 -39.77 1.17
C ASP A 169 -17.60 -40.53 1.11
N LYS A 170 -17.50 -41.87 1.07
CA LYS A 170 -18.65 -42.77 0.98
C LYS A 170 -19.64 -42.62 2.14
N LYS A 171 -19.19 -42.24 3.33
CA LYS A 171 -20.08 -42.03 4.48
C LYS A 171 -20.90 -40.75 4.29
N LEU A 172 -20.28 -39.68 3.80
CA LEU A 172 -21.00 -38.45 3.45
C LEU A 172 -21.96 -38.66 2.27
N MET A 173 -21.59 -39.46 1.26
CA MET A 173 -22.48 -39.82 0.16
C MET A 173 -23.71 -40.59 0.67
N ALA A 174 -23.51 -41.60 1.53
CA ALA A 174 -24.60 -42.35 2.15
C ALA A 174 -25.55 -41.42 2.92
N ALA A 175 -25.02 -40.55 3.77
CA ALA A 175 -25.84 -39.58 4.50
C ALA A 175 -26.59 -38.61 3.57
N SER A 176 -25.99 -38.22 2.44
CA SER A 176 -26.63 -37.37 1.43
C SER A 176 -27.77 -38.10 0.73
N TYR A 177 -27.58 -39.36 0.32
CA TYR A 177 -28.61 -40.19 -0.29
C TYR A 177 -29.79 -40.42 0.64
N ASP A 178 -29.53 -40.67 1.93
CA ASP A 178 -30.57 -40.83 2.94
C ASP A 178 -31.42 -39.55 3.12
N ASN A 179 -30.76 -38.39 3.19
CA ASN A 179 -31.43 -37.09 3.31
C ASN A 179 -32.25 -36.74 2.05
N LEU A 180 -31.68 -36.95 0.85
CA LEU A 180 -32.36 -36.72 -0.43
C LEU A 180 -33.54 -37.68 -0.61
N GLY A 181 -33.38 -38.97 -0.27
CA GLY A 181 -34.46 -39.94 -0.31
C GLY A 181 -35.64 -39.52 0.58
N SER A 182 -35.33 -39.04 1.79
CA SER A 182 -36.34 -38.55 2.73
C SER A 182 -37.05 -37.29 2.22
N LEU A 183 -36.29 -36.38 1.59
CA LEU A 183 -36.82 -35.18 0.97
C LEU A 183 -37.79 -35.50 -0.18
N PHE A 184 -37.41 -36.41 -1.08
CA PHE A 184 -38.25 -36.77 -2.22
C PHE A 184 -39.50 -37.58 -1.83
N LEU A 185 -39.45 -38.35 -0.74
CA LEU A 185 -40.66 -38.92 -0.13
C LEU A 185 -41.65 -37.84 0.31
N SER A 186 -41.15 -36.77 0.94
CA SER A 186 -41.97 -35.62 1.36
C SER A 186 -42.48 -34.79 0.19
N LEU A 187 -41.75 -34.76 -0.94
CA LEU A 187 -42.21 -34.19 -2.20
C LEU A 187 -43.16 -35.11 -2.98
N HIS A 188 -43.47 -36.30 -2.45
CA HIS A 188 -44.28 -37.34 -3.10
C HIS A 188 -43.71 -37.88 -4.41
N ASP A 189 -42.43 -37.63 -4.70
CA ASP A 189 -41.69 -38.20 -5.84
C ASP A 189 -41.05 -39.53 -5.44
N LYS A 190 -41.88 -40.57 -5.46
CA LYS A 190 -41.52 -41.93 -5.00
C LYS A 190 -40.42 -42.55 -5.83
N ASP A 191 -40.32 -42.22 -7.12
CA ASP A 191 -39.33 -42.80 -8.01
C ASP A 191 -37.94 -42.24 -7.76
N LYS A 192 -37.81 -40.92 -7.54
CA LYS A 192 -36.54 -40.36 -7.09
C LYS A 192 -36.17 -40.84 -5.70
N ALA A 193 -37.13 -40.89 -4.77
CA ALA A 193 -36.88 -41.42 -3.43
C ALA A 193 -36.35 -42.87 -3.49
N TYR A 194 -36.95 -43.72 -4.34
CA TYR A 194 -36.49 -45.09 -4.56
C TYR A 194 -35.05 -45.11 -5.04
N ASN A 195 -34.73 -44.32 -6.07
CA ASN A 195 -33.38 -44.27 -6.62
C ASN A 195 -32.36 -43.87 -5.54
N TYR A 196 -32.66 -42.85 -4.72
CA TYR A 196 -31.76 -42.43 -3.65
C TYR A 196 -31.61 -43.47 -2.54
N TYR A 197 -32.68 -44.11 -2.09
CA TYR A 197 -32.56 -45.17 -1.09
C TYR A 197 -31.91 -46.44 -1.66
N HIS A 198 -32.05 -46.72 -2.94
CA HIS A 198 -31.32 -47.79 -3.61
C HIS A 198 -29.82 -47.48 -3.68
N GLN A 199 -29.44 -46.24 -3.99
CA GLN A 199 -28.03 -45.82 -3.93
C GLN A 199 -27.49 -45.88 -2.49
N LEU A 200 -28.29 -45.49 -1.49
CA LEU A 200 -27.95 -45.68 -0.07
C LEU A 200 -27.71 -47.15 0.25
N LEU A 201 -28.58 -48.06 -0.21
CA LEU A 201 -28.41 -49.50 0.01
C LEU A 201 -27.06 -49.98 -0.53
N LEU A 202 -26.77 -49.71 -1.81
CA LEU A 202 -25.54 -50.14 -2.46
C LEU A 202 -24.28 -49.61 -1.76
N ILE A 203 -24.25 -48.32 -1.42
CA ILE A 203 -23.07 -47.74 -0.79
C ILE A 203 -22.91 -48.21 0.66
N SER A 204 -24.01 -48.42 1.39
CA SER A 204 -23.98 -48.97 2.74
C SER A 204 -23.52 -50.44 2.75
N GLU A 205 -23.89 -51.23 1.74
CA GLU A 205 -23.32 -52.57 1.53
C GLU A 205 -21.81 -52.50 1.27
N GLU A 206 -21.37 -51.60 0.39
CA GLU A 206 -19.96 -51.42 0.04
C GLU A 206 -19.08 -51.06 1.27
N ILE A 207 -19.59 -50.23 2.18
CA ILE A 207 -18.87 -49.83 3.40
C ILE A 207 -19.21 -50.67 4.64
N ASN A 208 -20.02 -51.74 4.49
CA ASN A 208 -20.52 -52.58 5.57
C ASN A 208 -21.27 -51.82 6.68
N ASP A 209 -22.02 -50.77 6.34
CA ASP A 209 -22.87 -50.02 7.26
C ASP A 209 -24.25 -50.70 7.42
N GLN A 210 -24.34 -51.62 8.37
CA GLN A 210 -25.58 -52.33 8.70
C GLN A 210 -26.75 -51.39 9.06
N THR A 211 -26.47 -50.24 9.67
CA THR A 211 -27.52 -49.26 10.00
C THR A 211 -28.09 -48.64 8.73
N GLY A 212 -27.22 -48.25 7.79
CA GLY A 212 -27.61 -47.72 6.48
C GLY A 212 -28.39 -48.73 5.64
N ILE A 213 -27.94 -50.00 5.59
CA ILE A 213 -28.63 -51.09 4.88
C ILE A 213 -30.04 -51.29 5.44
N GLY A 214 -30.17 -51.47 6.75
CA GLY A 214 -31.46 -51.69 7.41
C GLY A 214 -32.44 -50.52 7.19
N LYS A 215 -31.93 -49.28 7.21
CA LYS A 215 -32.72 -48.07 6.93
C LYS A 215 -33.18 -48.00 5.47
N ALA A 216 -32.28 -48.23 4.52
CA ALA A 216 -32.59 -48.22 3.09
C ALA A 216 -33.68 -49.24 2.75
N LEU A 217 -33.52 -50.48 3.20
CA LEU A 217 -34.50 -51.56 2.99
C LEU A 217 -35.87 -51.19 3.54
N ASN A 218 -35.95 -50.63 4.76
CA ASN A 218 -37.23 -50.20 5.33
C ASN A 218 -37.92 -49.12 4.46
N ASN A 219 -37.17 -48.11 4.02
CA ASN A 219 -37.75 -47.02 3.24
C ASN A 219 -38.12 -47.47 1.81
N ILE A 220 -37.34 -48.36 1.21
CA ILE A 220 -37.70 -49.01 -0.06
C ILE A 220 -39.00 -49.82 0.12
N GLY A 221 -39.14 -50.56 1.22
CA GLY A 221 -40.38 -51.27 1.53
C GLY A 221 -41.58 -50.33 1.66
N GLU A 222 -41.41 -49.14 2.24
CA GLU A 222 -42.46 -48.12 2.29
C GLU A 222 -42.84 -47.61 0.90
N ILE A 223 -41.87 -47.43 0.01
CA ILE A 223 -42.12 -47.03 -1.37
C ILE A 223 -42.88 -48.11 -2.13
N GLU A 224 -42.50 -49.39 -1.99
CA GLU A 224 -43.21 -50.50 -2.62
C GLU A 224 -44.65 -50.62 -2.11
N ARG A 225 -44.88 -50.42 -0.81
CA ARG A 225 -46.24 -50.31 -0.25
C ARG A 225 -47.04 -49.19 -0.90
N TYR A 226 -46.43 -48.02 -1.11
CA TYR A 226 -47.08 -46.89 -1.80
C TYR A 226 -47.31 -47.12 -3.30
N ARG A 227 -46.57 -48.06 -3.91
CA ARG A 227 -46.78 -48.54 -5.29
C ARG A 227 -47.85 -49.64 -5.38
N GLY A 228 -48.26 -50.20 -4.23
CA GLY A 228 -49.24 -51.28 -4.14
C GLY A 228 -48.62 -52.68 -4.23
N ASP A 229 -47.29 -52.80 -4.36
CA ASP A 229 -46.59 -54.08 -4.32
C ASP A 229 -46.31 -54.49 -2.86
N TYR A 230 -47.38 -54.93 -2.19
CA TYR A 230 -47.34 -55.27 -0.77
C TYR A 230 -46.40 -56.45 -0.47
N GLN A 231 -46.26 -57.40 -1.39
CA GLN A 231 -45.38 -58.54 -1.20
C GLN A 231 -43.91 -58.09 -1.14
N LYS A 232 -43.47 -57.27 -2.11
CA LYS A 232 -42.12 -56.70 -2.05
C LYS A 232 -41.92 -55.84 -0.81
N ALA A 233 -42.92 -55.06 -0.41
CA ALA A 233 -42.85 -54.28 0.82
C ALA A 233 -42.55 -55.17 2.04
N PHE A 234 -43.29 -56.28 2.20
CA PHE A 234 -43.03 -57.25 3.28
C PHE A 234 -41.65 -57.89 3.20
N ASP A 235 -41.18 -58.25 2.01
CA ASP A 235 -39.86 -58.85 1.83
C ASP A 235 -38.74 -57.88 2.26
N TYR A 236 -38.84 -56.61 1.88
CA TYR A 236 -37.90 -55.56 2.30
C TYR A 236 -37.99 -55.28 3.81
N TYR A 237 -39.19 -55.20 4.38
CA TYR A 237 -39.36 -55.03 5.83
C TYR A 237 -38.80 -56.20 6.63
N LYS A 238 -38.93 -57.44 6.13
CA LYS A 238 -38.39 -58.64 6.77
C LYS A 238 -36.86 -58.62 6.77
N GLN A 239 -36.23 -58.23 5.66
CA GLN A 239 -34.77 -58.08 5.58
C GLN A 239 -34.28 -56.97 6.54
N SER A 240 -34.93 -55.81 6.52
CA SER A 240 -34.63 -54.71 7.46
C SER A 240 -34.77 -55.14 8.92
N LEU A 241 -35.83 -55.86 9.26
CA LEU A 241 -36.08 -56.37 10.62
C LEU A 241 -35.00 -57.36 11.06
N ALA A 242 -34.53 -58.22 10.16
CA ALA A 242 -33.46 -59.18 10.47
C ALA A 242 -32.17 -58.44 10.87
N ILE A 243 -31.77 -57.42 10.11
CA ILE A 243 -30.61 -56.59 10.41
C ILE A 243 -30.78 -55.86 11.75
N HIS A 244 -31.92 -55.18 11.97
CA HIS A 244 -32.15 -54.46 13.23
C HIS A 244 -32.20 -55.41 14.44
N ARG A 245 -32.65 -56.65 14.25
CA ARG A 245 -32.61 -57.69 15.30
C ARG A 245 -31.18 -58.11 15.61
N GLU A 246 -30.33 -58.34 14.61
CA GLU A 246 -28.91 -58.65 14.82
C GLU A 246 -28.17 -57.51 15.55
N MET A 247 -28.54 -56.26 15.26
CA MET A 247 -28.02 -55.07 15.92
C MET A 247 -28.62 -54.80 17.31
N ASN A 248 -29.65 -55.54 17.72
CA ASN A 248 -30.47 -55.26 18.90
C ASN A 248 -31.08 -53.83 18.92
N ASP A 249 -31.38 -53.25 17.76
CA ASP A 249 -32.02 -51.94 17.66
C ASP A 249 -33.54 -52.07 17.81
N ILE A 250 -33.97 -52.13 19.08
CA ILE A 250 -35.38 -52.30 19.47
C ILE A 250 -36.26 -51.19 18.87
N ARG A 251 -35.75 -49.97 18.76
CA ARG A 251 -36.50 -48.83 18.23
C ARG A 251 -36.77 -49.02 16.74
N LYS A 252 -35.78 -49.45 15.97
CA LYS A 252 -35.94 -49.71 14.54
C LYS A 252 -36.82 -50.94 14.27
N MET A 253 -36.73 -51.97 15.11
CA MET A 253 -37.67 -53.10 15.07
C MET A 253 -39.13 -52.65 15.27
N ALA A 254 -39.39 -51.70 16.16
CA ALA A 254 -40.72 -51.11 16.37
C ALA A 254 -41.25 -50.43 15.10
N ILE A 255 -40.38 -49.68 14.39
CA ILE A 255 -40.69 -49.02 13.11
C ILE A 255 -41.02 -50.06 12.04
N ASN A 256 -40.27 -51.15 11.94
CA ASN A 256 -40.59 -52.23 10.99
C ASN A 256 -41.98 -52.81 11.27
N MET A 257 -42.32 -53.10 12.54
CA MET A 257 -43.65 -53.60 12.90
C MET A 257 -44.76 -52.59 12.61
N GLU A 258 -44.51 -51.30 12.87
CA GLU A 258 -45.45 -50.22 12.52
C GLU A 258 -45.73 -50.20 11.03
N ASN A 259 -44.68 -50.24 10.19
CA ASN A 259 -44.79 -50.22 8.74
C ASN A 259 -45.51 -51.46 8.18
N ILE A 260 -45.25 -52.65 8.75
CA ILE A 260 -46.00 -53.86 8.43
C ILE A 260 -47.49 -53.70 8.80
N GLY A 261 -47.78 -53.15 9.98
CA GLY A 261 -49.15 -52.86 10.40
C GLY A 261 -49.86 -51.87 9.47
N VAL A 262 -49.19 -50.80 9.05
CA VAL A 262 -49.70 -49.84 8.05
C VAL A 262 -49.97 -50.54 6.72
N THR A 263 -49.11 -51.47 6.31
CA THR A 263 -49.30 -52.26 5.09
C THR A 263 -50.59 -53.06 5.14
N TYR A 264 -50.80 -53.84 6.22
CA TYR A 264 -52.05 -54.58 6.41
C TYR A 264 -53.28 -53.66 6.48
N TYR A 265 -53.17 -52.51 7.14
CA TYR A 265 -54.25 -51.53 7.19
C TYR A 265 -54.63 -51.01 5.80
N THR A 266 -53.64 -50.75 4.94
CA THR A 266 -53.85 -50.35 3.54
C THR A 266 -54.41 -51.46 2.66
N MET A 267 -54.13 -52.72 2.98
CA MET A 267 -54.69 -53.91 2.33
C MET A 267 -56.11 -54.26 2.79
N ASP A 268 -56.75 -53.40 3.59
CA ASP A 268 -58.07 -53.65 4.18
C ASP A 268 -58.10 -54.86 5.14
N ARG A 269 -56.98 -55.12 5.82
CA ARG A 269 -56.83 -56.18 6.83
C ARG A 269 -56.57 -55.60 8.23
N PRO A 270 -57.57 -54.94 8.85
CA PRO A 270 -57.37 -54.21 10.10
C PRO A 270 -57.09 -55.11 11.32
N ASP A 271 -57.53 -56.37 11.34
CA ASP A 271 -57.20 -57.29 12.44
C ASP A 271 -55.70 -57.66 12.45
N ASP A 272 -55.14 -57.93 11.27
CA ASP A 272 -53.69 -58.15 11.13
C ASP A 272 -52.91 -56.89 11.48
N ALA A 273 -53.36 -55.73 11.00
CA ALA A 273 -52.74 -54.45 11.30
C ALA A 273 -52.68 -54.18 12.82
N LEU A 274 -53.76 -54.47 13.56
CA LEU A 274 -53.80 -54.31 15.01
C LEU A 274 -52.74 -55.16 15.71
N THR A 275 -52.55 -56.40 15.27
CA THR A 275 -51.53 -57.31 15.82
C THR A 275 -50.13 -56.70 15.70
N TYR A 276 -49.78 -56.17 14.54
CA TYR A 276 -48.47 -55.55 14.33
C TYR A 276 -48.32 -54.19 15.02
N TYR A 277 -49.38 -53.39 15.11
CA TYR A 277 -49.37 -52.17 15.93
C TYR A 277 -49.17 -52.47 17.42
N GLN A 278 -49.75 -53.54 17.95
CA GLN A 278 -49.52 -53.96 19.34
C GLN A 278 -48.06 -54.37 19.58
N GLN A 279 -47.46 -55.12 18.65
CA GLN A 279 -46.03 -55.47 18.71
C GLN A 279 -45.15 -54.22 18.65
N SER A 280 -45.45 -53.29 17.74
CA SER A 280 -44.73 -52.01 17.63
C SER A 280 -44.83 -51.19 18.94
N LEU A 281 -46.03 -51.09 19.53
CA LEU A 281 -46.25 -50.42 20.81
C LEU A 281 -45.40 -51.03 21.93
N GLN A 282 -45.33 -52.37 22.02
CA GLN A 282 -44.48 -53.04 23.02
C GLN A 282 -43.00 -52.72 22.84
N TYR A 283 -42.50 -52.67 21.60
CA TYR A 283 -41.11 -52.30 21.34
C TYR A 283 -40.83 -50.84 21.67
N TYR A 284 -41.71 -49.90 21.30
CA TYR A 284 -41.55 -48.49 21.68
C TYR A 284 -41.60 -48.29 23.20
N GLN A 285 -42.43 -49.05 23.92
CA GLN A 285 -42.44 -49.06 25.38
C GLN A 285 -41.10 -49.54 25.97
N LYS A 286 -40.53 -50.63 25.43
CA LYS A 286 -39.20 -51.12 25.83
C LYS A 286 -38.09 -50.12 25.52
N ALA A 287 -38.20 -49.38 24.42
CA ALA A 287 -37.28 -48.33 24.04
C ALA A 287 -37.51 -46.98 24.78
N ASN A 288 -38.55 -46.89 25.60
CA ASN A 288 -39.02 -45.65 26.23
C ASN A 288 -39.25 -44.48 25.24
N ASP A 289 -39.72 -44.79 24.03
CA ASP A 289 -39.96 -43.81 22.97
C ASP A 289 -41.40 -43.26 23.05
N GLN A 290 -41.59 -42.24 23.90
CA GLN A 290 -42.90 -41.67 24.19
C GLN A 290 -43.56 -41.04 22.94
N GLU A 291 -42.77 -40.45 22.04
CA GLU A 291 -43.28 -39.85 20.81
C GLU A 291 -43.92 -40.91 19.91
N ASN A 292 -43.21 -42.00 19.66
CA ASN A 292 -43.73 -43.05 18.79
C ASN A 292 -44.80 -43.92 19.47
N ILE A 293 -44.83 -43.99 20.81
CA ILE A 293 -46.00 -44.52 21.53
C ILE A 293 -47.26 -43.72 21.19
N ALA A 294 -47.21 -42.38 21.21
CA ALA A 294 -48.34 -41.55 20.82
C ALA A 294 -48.73 -41.76 19.34
N SER A 295 -47.75 -41.89 18.45
CA SER A 295 -47.97 -42.18 17.02
C SER A 295 -48.75 -43.48 16.80
N VAL A 296 -48.26 -44.59 17.36
CA VAL A 296 -48.88 -45.91 17.18
C VAL A 296 -50.27 -45.95 17.82
N LEU A 297 -50.48 -45.30 18.96
CA LEU A 297 -51.82 -45.20 19.56
C LEU A 297 -52.82 -44.48 18.66
N VAL A 298 -52.40 -43.44 17.91
CA VAL A 298 -53.25 -42.82 16.88
C VAL A 298 -53.55 -43.80 15.75
N LEU A 299 -52.57 -44.59 15.30
CA LEU A 299 -52.78 -45.62 14.26
C LEU A 299 -53.75 -46.71 14.73
N MET A 300 -53.60 -47.19 15.98
CA MET A 300 -54.53 -48.15 16.60
C MET A 300 -55.94 -47.58 16.73
N GLY A 301 -56.08 -46.29 17.09
CA GLY A 301 -57.37 -45.60 17.11
C GLY A 301 -58.04 -45.56 15.73
N LYS A 302 -57.28 -45.23 14.68
CA LYS A 302 -57.75 -45.28 13.28
C LYS A 302 -58.11 -46.70 12.83
N ASN A 303 -57.34 -47.69 13.27
CA ASN A 303 -57.62 -49.10 13.00
C ASN A 303 -58.94 -49.53 13.65
N ALA A 304 -59.15 -49.16 14.91
CA ALA A 304 -60.39 -49.42 15.63
C ALA A 304 -61.61 -48.70 15.01
N MET A 305 -61.43 -47.48 14.47
CA MET A 305 -62.48 -46.81 13.69
C MET A 305 -62.88 -47.62 12.45
N LYS A 306 -61.90 -48.22 11.77
CA LYS A 306 -62.11 -49.04 10.57
C LYS A 306 -62.80 -50.37 10.88
N LEU A 307 -62.56 -50.92 12.07
CA LEU A 307 -63.28 -52.07 12.63
C LEU A 307 -64.64 -51.72 13.23
N GLU A 308 -65.08 -50.45 13.16
CA GLU A 308 -66.29 -49.93 13.81
C GLU A 308 -66.32 -50.13 15.35
N GLN A 309 -65.15 -50.34 15.95
CA GLN A 309 -64.98 -50.48 17.40
C GLN A 309 -64.78 -49.11 18.05
N TYR A 310 -65.79 -48.24 17.96
CA TYR A 310 -65.67 -46.82 18.32
C TYR A 310 -65.26 -46.58 19.77
N ASN A 311 -65.72 -47.38 20.73
CA ASN A 311 -65.30 -47.28 22.12
C ASN A 311 -63.80 -47.55 22.31
N LYS A 312 -63.23 -48.53 21.59
CA LYS A 312 -61.77 -48.78 21.61
C LYS A 312 -61.01 -47.68 20.89
N ALA A 313 -61.56 -47.13 19.79
CA ALA A 313 -60.96 -45.99 19.12
C ALA A 313 -60.85 -44.78 20.07
N ILE A 314 -61.90 -44.48 20.83
CA ILE A 314 -61.91 -43.44 21.87
C ILE A 314 -60.85 -43.71 22.93
N GLU A 315 -60.71 -44.95 23.40
CA GLU A 315 -59.66 -45.32 24.36
C GLU A 315 -58.26 -45.03 23.81
N TYR A 316 -57.94 -45.52 22.62
CA TYR A 316 -56.64 -45.33 21.99
C TYR A 316 -56.33 -43.85 21.72
N PHE A 317 -57.29 -43.09 21.20
CA PHE A 317 -57.09 -41.66 20.98
C PHE A 317 -56.94 -40.88 22.29
N ASN A 318 -57.63 -41.25 23.37
CA ASN A 318 -57.42 -40.62 24.68
C ASN A 318 -56.01 -40.91 25.23
N ARG A 319 -55.54 -42.16 25.10
CA ARG A 319 -54.17 -42.53 25.48
C ARG A 319 -53.13 -41.74 24.67
N ALA A 320 -53.34 -41.62 23.35
CA ALA A 320 -52.48 -40.81 22.48
C ALA A 320 -52.49 -39.33 22.88
N LYS A 321 -53.68 -38.74 23.09
CA LYS A 321 -53.86 -37.35 23.52
C LYS A 321 -53.14 -37.09 24.84
N ASN A 322 -53.33 -37.95 25.84
CA ASN A 322 -52.74 -37.76 27.17
C ASN A 322 -51.21 -37.91 27.12
N ASN A 323 -50.69 -38.89 26.37
CA ASN A 323 -49.25 -39.04 26.20
C ASN A 323 -48.65 -37.83 25.46
N ALA A 324 -49.27 -37.40 24.37
CA ALA A 324 -48.81 -36.26 23.58
C ALA A 324 -48.90 -34.93 24.34
N ALA A 325 -49.93 -34.74 25.17
CA ALA A 325 -50.05 -33.56 26.03
C ALA A 325 -48.97 -33.50 27.12
N LYS A 326 -48.56 -34.65 27.66
CA LYS A 326 -47.53 -34.72 28.71
C LYS A 326 -46.13 -34.35 28.22
N HIS A 327 -45.85 -34.56 26.93
CA HIS A 327 -44.53 -34.39 26.34
C HIS A 327 -44.52 -33.36 25.19
N ASP A 328 -45.56 -32.53 25.09
CA ASP A 328 -45.71 -31.46 24.08
C ASP A 328 -45.58 -31.94 22.62
N TYR A 329 -46.06 -33.15 22.32
CA TYR A 329 -46.09 -33.67 20.95
C TYR A 329 -47.30 -33.13 20.16
N HIS A 330 -47.22 -31.85 19.78
CA HIS A 330 -48.27 -31.09 19.11
C HIS A 330 -48.96 -31.84 17.94
N ARG A 331 -48.17 -32.50 17.08
CA ARG A 331 -48.67 -33.26 15.91
C ARG A 331 -49.62 -34.39 16.31
N TYR A 332 -49.23 -35.21 17.29
CA TYR A 332 -50.01 -36.36 17.72
C TYR A 332 -51.17 -35.94 18.62
N PHE A 333 -50.99 -34.90 19.43
CA PHE A 333 -52.08 -34.30 20.20
C PHE A 333 -53.21 -33.82 19.29
N MET A 334 -52.87 -33.06 18.24
CA MET A 334 -53.83 -32.59 17.25
C MET A 334 -54.52 -33.75 16.51
N ARG A 335 -53.76 -34.76 16.06
CA ARG A 335 -54.33 -35.95 15.41
C ARG A 335 -55.27 -36.73 16.34
N ALA A 336 -54.95 -36.83 17.61
CA ALA A 336 -55.78 -37.50 18.62
C ALA A 336 -57.07 -36.73 18.90
N LEU A 337 -57.04 -35.39 18.97
CA LEU A 337 -58.26 -34.58 19.12
C LEU A 337 -59.21 -34.76 17.92
N LYS A 338 -58.68 -34.72 16.69
CA LYS A 338 -59.47 -35.01 15.49
C LYS A 338 -60.03 -36.43 15.50
N GLY A 339 -59.22 -37.41 15.90
CA GLY A 339 -59.65 -38.80 16.06
C GLY A 339 -60.78 -38.96 17.07
N LEU A 340 -60.68 -38.31 18.24
CA LEU A 340 -61.73 -38.32 19.27
C LEU A 340 -63.02 -37.71 18.76
N SER A 341 -62.96 -36.56 18.08
CA SER A 341 -64.14 -35.92 17.50
C SER A 341 -64.90 -36.88 16.57
N LEU A 342 -64.20 -37.49 15.61
CA LEU A 342 -64.78 -38.45 14.67
C LEU A 342 -65.29 -39.72 15.37
N ALA A 343 -64.57 -40.21 16.38
CA ALA A 343 -64.96 -41.41 17.10
C ALA A 343 -66.22 -41.20 17.93
N TYR A 344 -66.36 -40.06 18.62
CA TYR A 344 -67.58 -39.73 19.35
C TYR A 344 -68.77 -39.48 18.42
N GLU A 345 -68.55 -38.86 17.25
CA GLU A 345 -69.60 -38.67 16.23
C GLU A 345 -70.16 -40.03 15.78
N LYS A 346 -69.26 -40.97 15.42
CA LYS A 346 -69.65 -42.33 15.02
C LYS A 346 -70.22 -43.17 16.15
N ASN A 347 -69.86 -42.86 17.40
CA ASN A 347 -70.42 -43.49 18.60
C ASN A 347 -71.73 -42.84 19.10
N ASN A 348 -72.39 -42.01 18.28
CA ASN A 348 -73.64 -41.31 18.59
C ASN A 348 -73.59 -40.36 19.80
N ASP A 349 -72.43 -39.74 20.07
CA ASP A 349 -72.26 -38.68 21.08
C ASP A 349 -71.84 -37.35 20.42
N PRO A 350 -72.77 -36.65 19.73
CA PRO A 350 -72.46 -35.45 18.96
C PRO A 350 -72.03 -34.28 19.87
N GLN A 351 -72.43 -34.27 21.14
CA GLN A 351 -72.02 -33.24 22.10
C GLN A 351 -70.53 -33.32 22.37
N LYS A 352 -70.01 -34.51 22.72
CA LYS A 352 -68.56 -34.69 22.88
C LYS A 352 -67.81 -34.53 21.58
N ALA A 353 -68.37 -35.00 20.46
CA ALA A 353 -67.76 -34.82 19.14
C ALA A 353 -67.47 -33.35 18.83
N LEU A 354 -68.46 -32.47 19.11
CA LEU A 354 -68.35 -31.02 18.93
C LEU A 354 -67.31 -30.40 19.89
N VAL A 355 -67.26 -30.84 21.15
CA VAL A 355 -66.25 -30.36 22.12
C VAL A 355 -64.83 -30.66 21.61
N TYR A 356 -64.55 -31.91 21.22
CA TYR A 356 -63.23 -32.27 20.70
C TYR A 356 -62.92 -31.61 19.35
N PHE A 357 -63.93 -31.39 18.50
CA PHE A 357 -63.76 -30.63 17.26
C PHE A 357 -63.33 -29.18 17.53
N LYS A 358 -64.03 -28.49 18.45
CA LYS A 358 -63.66 -27.13 18.85
C LYS A 358 -62.26 -27.07 19.45
N HIS A 359 -61.88 -28.05 20.26
CA HIS A 359 -60.52 -28.13 20.80
C HIS A 359 -59.48 -28.30 19.68
N PHE A 360 -59.77 -29.14 18.67
CA PHE A 360 -58.90 -29.33 17.53
C PHE A 360 -58.71 -28.01 16.73
N GLU A 361 -59.79 -27.30 16.39
CA GLU A 361 -59.70 -26.05 15.62
C GLU A 361 -58.96 -24.95 16.39
N THR A 362 -59.29 -24.73 17.68
CA THR A 362 -58.60 -23.73 18.50
C THR A 362 -57.10 -24.03 18.61
N TYR A 363 -56.73 -25.29 18.76
CA TYR A 363 -55.32 -25.69 18.88
C TYR A 363 -54.57 -25.55 17.55
N LYS A 364 -55.20 -25.93 16.44
CA LYS A 364 -54.67 -25.76 15.08
C LYS A 364 -54.41 -24.29 14.75
N ASP A 365 -55.33 -23.40 15.09
CA ASP A 365 -55.18 -21.95 14.90
C ASP A 365 -54.01 -21.38 15.73
N SER A 366 -53.84 -21.86 16.96
CA SER A 366 -52.71 -21.47 17.82
C SER A 366 -51.36 -21.88 17.21
N ILE A 367 -51.26 -23.10 16.67
CA ILE A 367 -50.03 -23.57 15.99
C ILE A 367 -49.78 -22.74 14.72
N PHE A 368 -50.82 -22.47 13.93
CA PHE A 368 -50.68 -21.70 12.71
C PHE A 368 -50.14 -20.29 12.97
N LYS A 369 -50.69 -19.57 13.97
CA LYS A 369 -50.21 -18.25 14.38
C LYS A 369 -48.75 -18.28 14.88
N MET A 370 -48.37 -19.32 15.60
CA MET A 370 -46.99 -19.50 16.06
C MET A 370 -46.02 -19.70 14.88
N ASN A 371 -46.42 -20.51 13.89
CA ASN A 371 -45.64 -20.72 12.67
C ASN A 371 -45.52 -19.43 11.84
N GLU A 372 -46.59 -18.65 11.69
CA GLU A 372 -46.52 -17.34 11.04
C GLU A 372 -45.54 -16.40 11.75
N LYS A 373 -45.57 -16.35 13.08
CA LYS A 373 -44.62 -15.55 13.87
C LYS A 373 -43.18 -16.00 13.64
N ASN A 374 -42.94 -17.31 13.58
CA ASN A 374 -41.62 -17.87 13.30
C ASN A 374 -41.17 -17.56 11.86
N ASN A 375 -42.07 -17.63 10.89
CA ASN A 375 -41.80 -17.23 9.49
C ASN A 375 -41.43 -15.76 9.38
N ILE A 376 -42.17 -14.87 10.06
CA ILE A 376 -41.85 -13.44 10.09
C ILE A 376 -40.48 -13.22 10.73
N ALA A 377 -40.16 -13.93 11.82
CA ALA A 377 -38.84 -13.86 12.45
C ALA A 377 -37.75 -14.36 11.49
N ALA A 378 -37.96 -15.47 10.79
CA ALA A 378 -37.01 -16.01 9.80
C ALA A 378 -36.76 -15.04 8.64
N ILE A 379 -37.82 -14.46 8.06
CA ILE A 379 -37.71 -13.44 7.01
C ILE A 379 -36.96 -12.21 7.53
N LYS A 380 -37.25 -11.76 8.75
CA LYS A 380 -36.55 -10.64 9.37
C LYS A 380 -35.06 -10.94 9.56
N THR A 381 -34.73 -12.15 10.00
CA THR A 381 -33.33 -12.57 10.14
C THR A 381 -32.63 -12.66 8.80
N GLN A 382 -33.28 -13.20 7.76
CA GLN A 382 -32.73 -13.25 6.40
C GLN A 382 -32.46 -11.83 5.87
N LEU A 383 -33.42 -10.92 6.05
CA LEU A 383 -33.25 -9.51 5.67
C LEU A 383 -32.07 -8.86 6.41
N LEU A 384 -31.94 -9.09 7.72
CA LEU A 384 -30.82 -8.57 8.51
C LEU A 384 -29.47 -9.11 8.04
N THR A 385 -29.40 -10.41 7.71
CA THR A 385 -28.15 -11.00 7.18
C THR A 385 -27.79 -10.47 5.80
N GLU A 386 -28.77 -10.25 4.92
CA GLU A 386 -28.55 -9.58 3.63
C GLU A 386 -28.05 -8.15 3.83
N LEU A 387 -28.62 -7.41 4.78
CA LEU A 387 -28.21 -6.04 5.12
C LEU A 387 -26.77 -5.99 5.64
N ASP A 388 -26.42 -6.85 6.59
CA ASP A 388 -25.06 -6.98 7.13
C ASP A 388 -24.04 -7.36 6.06
N ASN A 389 -24.39 -8.30 5.17
CA ASN A 389 -23.53 -8.68 4.05
C ASN A 389 -23.30 -7.52 3.08
N THR A 390 -24.32 -6.68 2.88
CA THR A 390 -24.22 -5.48 2.04
C THR A 390 -23.34 -4.42 2.71
N GLN A 391 -23.50 -4.21 4.03
CA GLN A 391 -22.64 -3.30 4.81
C GLN A 391 -21.18 -3.77 4.82
N TYR A 392 -20.93 -5.06 5.00
CA TYR A 392 -19.59 -5.64 4.94
C TYR A 392 -18.93 -5.38 3.57
N LYS A 393 -19.67 -5.54 2.46
CA LYS A 393 -19.16 -5.21 1.12
C LYS A 393 -18.79 -3.74 1.00
N ILE A 394 -19.62 -2.83 1.51
CA ILE A 394 -19.33 -1.39 1.52
C ILE A 394 -18.06 -1.09 2.31
N GLN A 395 -17.91 -1.66 3.51
CA GLN A 395 -16.69 -1.52 4.33
C GLN A 395 -15.44 -2.03 3.60
N GLN A 396 -15.54 -3.17 2.90
CA GLN A 396 -14.44 -3.69 2.09
C GLN A 396 -14.06 -2.73 0.95
N TYR A 397 -15.05 -2.11 0.30
CA TYR A 397 -14.80 -1.08 -0.71
C TYR A 397 -14.11 0.16 -0.12
N GLU A 398 -14.53 0.63 1.06
CA GLU A 398 -13.90 1.77 1.76
C GLU A 398 -12.44 1.49 2.13
N ILE A 399 -12.15 0.31 2.68
CA ILE A 399 -10.77 -0.13 2.98
C ILE A 399 -9.94 -0.19 1.69
N GLY A 400 -10.52 -0.71 0.60
CA GLY A 400 -9.88 -0.74 -0.72
C GLY A 400 -9.58 0.67 -1.29
N MET A 401 -10.42 1.66 -1.01
CA MET A 401 -10.20 3.05 -1.40
C MET A 401 -9.09 3.71 -0.54
N LEU A 402 -9.17 3.57 0.78
CA LEU A 402 -8.16 4.11 1.71
C LEU A 402 -6.75 3.56 1.44
N THR A 403 -6.64 2.28 1.10
CA THR A 403 -5.36 1.66 0.73
C THR A 403 -4.80 2.22 -0.59
N LYS A 404 -5.65 2.55 -1.57
CA LYS A 404 -5.23 3.26 -2.79
C LYS A 404 -4.78 4.68 -2.50
N ASP A 405 -5.51 5.42 -1.67
CA ASP A 405 -5.14 6.80 -1.30
C ASP A 405 -3.81 6.84 -0.55
N LYS A 406 -3.57 5.89 0.35
CA LYS A 406 -2.26 5.75 1.03
C LYS A 406 -1.12 5.50 0.05
N LYS A 407 -1.32 4.66 -0.97
CA LYS A 407 -0.34 4.43 -2.04
C LYS A 407 -0.09 5.70 -2.86
N ILE A 408 -1.14 6.45 -3.21
CA ILE A 408 -1.02 7.73 -3.92
C ILE A 408 -0.22 8.73 -3.09
N TYR A 409 -0.49 8.82 -1.78
CA TYR A 409 0.26 9.71 -0.89
C TYR A 409 1.73 9.32 -0.78
N GLN A 410 2.04 8.02 -0.63
CA GLN A 410 3.42 7.53 -0.68
C GLN A 410 4.11 7.88 -2.00
N LEU A 411 3.44 7.72 -3.13
CA LEU A 411 3.99 8.08 -4.44
C LEU A 411 4.30 9.59 -4.53
N LYS A 412 3.38 10.45 -4.06
CA LYS A 412 3.57 11.91 -4.02
C LYS A 412 4.77 12.28 -3.15
N MET A 413 4.90 11.67 -1.97
CA MET A 413 6.04 11.92 -1.08
C MET A 413 7.36 11.48 -1.72
N ASN A 414 7.38 10.32 -2.40
CA ASN A 414 8.58 9.85 -3.10
C ASN A 414 9.00 10.79 -4.24
N ILE A 415 8.03 11.31 -5.01
CA ILE A 415 8.29 12.30 -6.07
C ILE A 415 8.85 13.60 -5.47
N LEU A 416 8.28 14.08 -4.36
CA LEU A 416 8.77 15.29 -3.68
C LEU A 416 10.23 15.14 -3.23
N ILE A 417 10.56 14.00 -2.62
CA ILE A 417 11.93 13.68 -2.18
C ILE A 417 12.87 13.63 -3.39
N ALA A 418 12.46 13.02 -4.50
CA ALA A 418 13.26 12.97 -5.71
C ALA A 418 13.53 14.38 -6.29
N ILE A 419 12.52 15.26 -6.30
CA ILE A 419 12.69 16.66 -6.73
C ILE A 419 13.68 17.40 -5.84
N LEU A 420 13.58 17.25 -4.50
CA LEU A 420 14.51 17.87 -3.56
C LEU A 420 15.96 17.40 -3.76
N ILE A 421 16.15 16.11 -4.04
CA ILE A 421 17.48 15.55 -4.36
C ILE A 421 18.03 16.17 -5.65
N ILE A 422 17.20 16.32 -6.69
CA ILE A 422 17.60 16.94 -7.96
C ILE A 422 18.00 18.41 -7.74
N ILE A 423 17.21 19.17 -6.97
CA ILE A 423 17.53 20.57 -6.65
C ILE A 423 18.86 20.64 -5.90
N PHE A 424 19.06 19.79 -4.89
CA PHE A 424 20.30 19.73 -4.14
C PHE A 424 21.51 19.41 -5.04
N LEU A 425 21.41 18.38 -5.88
CA LEU A 425 22.46 18.02 -6.84
C LEU A 425 22.76 19.15 -7.83
N SER A 426 21.72 19.84 -8.31
CA SER A 426 21.88 21.00 -9.20
C SER A 426 22.62 22.16 -8.50
N GLY A 427 22.33 22.41 -7.23
CA GLY A 427 23.03 23.42 -6.42
C GLY A 427 24.51 23.06 -6.19
N VAL A 428 24.81 21.79 -5.91
CA VAL A 428 26.19 21.30 -5.81
C VAL A 428 26.93 21.49 -7.14
N LEU A 429 26.30 21.14 -8.27
CA LEU A 429 26.88 21.36 -9.60
C LEU A 429 27.14 22.84 -9.90
N LEU A 430 26.19 23.72 -9.57
CA LEU A 430 26.33 25.17 -9.75
C LEU A 430 27.46 25.75 -8.89
N THR A 431 27.57 25.34 -7.63
CA THR A 431 28.66 25.81 -6.74
C THR A 431 30.03 25.35 -7.21
N VAL A 432 30.15 24.11 -7.71
CA VAL A 432 31.39 23.61 -8.33
C VAL A 432 31.73 24.40 -9.59
N ARG A 433 30.77 24.62 -10.51
CA ARG A 433 30.98 25.44 -11.71
C ARG A 433 31.39 26.87 -11.36
N TYR A 434 30.73 27.49 -10.39
CA TYR A 434 31.06 28.83 -9.93
C TYR A 434 32.50 28.91 -9.40
N LYS A 435 32.92 27.95 -8.56
CA LYS A 435 34.31 27.87 -8.07
C LYS A 435 35.33 27.75 -9.21
N ILE A 436 35.03 26.95 -10.24
CA ILE A 436 35.89 26.80 -11.42
C ILE A 436 36.01 28.12 -12.18
N ILE A 437 34.90 28.81 -12.43
CA ILE A 437 34.87 30.10 -13.14
C ILE A 437 35.69 31.15 -12.39
N VAL A 438 35.48 31.29 -11.07
CA VAL A 438 36.22 32.26 -10.25
C VAL A 438 37.71 31.97 -10.25
N LYS A 439 38.12 30.69 -10.16
CA LYS A 439 39.53 30.30 -10.24
C LYS A 439 40.14 30.68 -11.59
N LYS A 440 39.42 30.45 -12.69
CA LYS A 440 39.87 30.80 -14.04
C LYS A 440 39.99 32.32 -14.24
N GLN A 441 39.04 33.10 -13.72
CA GLN A 441 39.10 34.57 -13.75
C GLN A 441 40.26 35.14 -12.92
N ARG A 442 40.59 34.51 -11.79
CA ARG A 442 41.75 34.92 -10.99
C ARG A 442 43.05 34.70 -11.75
N GLN A 443 43.21 33.52 -12.36
CA GLN A 443 44.37 33.21 -13.20
C GLN A 443 44.49 34.15 -14.40
N LEU A 444 43.36 34.53 -15.01
CA LEU A 444 43.34 35.49 -16.12
C LEU A 444 43.83 36.88 -15.67
N ARG A 445 43.29 37.39 -14.54
CA ARG A 445 43.70 38.69 -13.98
C ARG A 445 45.17 38.75 -13.57
N GLU A 446 45.70 37.67 -13.02
CA GLU A 446 47.13 37.56 -12.68
C GLU A 446 47.99 37.67 -13.95
N LYS A 447 47.63 36.95 -15.02
CA LYS A 447 48.31 37.04 -16.32
C LYS A 447 48.19 38.42 -16.99
N GLU A 448 47.01 39.05 -16.94
CA GLU A 448 46.79 40.40 -17.48
C GLU A 448 47.61 41.46 -16.72
N SER A 449 47.69 41.35 -15.38
CA SER A 449 48.51 42.25 -14.58
C SER A 449 50.00 42.09 -14.84
N GLU A 450 50.47 40.86 -15.07
CA GLU A 450 51.86 40.59 -15.42
C GLU A 450 52.19 41.20 -16.79
N LEU A 451 51.34 40.96 -17.80
CA LEU A 451 51.47 41.52 -19.14
C LEU A 451 51.53 43.06 -19.13
N HIS A 452 50.66 43.73 -18.36
CA HIS A 452 50.66 45.18 -18.28
C HIS A 452 51.94 45.75 -17.67
N LYS A 453 52.51 45.10 -16.65
CA LYS A 453 53.80 45.51 -16.07
C LYS A 453 54.93 45.41 -17.10
N THR A 454 55.00 44.29 -17.83
CA THR A 454 56.04 44.10 -18.86
C THR A 454 55.92 45.13 -19.99
N GLN A 455 54.70 45.47 -20.41
CA GLN A 455 54.46 46.48 -21.43
C GLN A 455 54.90 47.89 -20.99
N GLN A 456 54.63 48.27 -19.73
CA GLN A 456 55.05 49.56 -19.19
C GLN A 456 56.57 49.69 -19.07
N GLU A 457 57.25 48.63 -18.62
CA GLU A 457 58.72 48.63 -18.53
C GLU A 457 59.39 48.77 -19.90
N LEU A 458 58.87 48.06 -20.91
CA LEU A 458 59.37 48.16 -22.28
C LEU A 458 59.24 49.58 -22.84
N LEU A 459 58.06 50.20 -22.70
CA LEU A 459 57.80 51.55 -23.18
C LEU A 459 58.72 52.60 -22.53
N LYS A 460 58.95 52.47 -21.22
CA LYS A 460 59.85 53.36 -20.47
C LYS A 460 61.30 53.22 -20.93
N SER A 461 61.74 51.99 -21.22
CA SER A 461 63.09 51.75 -21.75
C SER A 461 63.30 52.35 -23.14
N GLU A 462 62.28 52.30 -24.00
CA GLU A 462 62.36 52.81 -25.37
C GLU A 462 62.40 54.34 -25.41
N LEU A 463 61.59 55.01 -24.58
CA LEU A 463 61.62 56.48 -24.42
C LEU A 463 63.00 56.97 -23.95
N ASN A 464 63.56 56.35 -22.91
CA ASN A 464 64.88 56.73 -22.40
C ASN A 464 65.99 56.59 -23.46
N ARG A 465 65.92 55.57 -24.33
CA ARG A 465 66.89 55.40 -25.42
C ARG A 465 66.77 56.52 -26.45
N LYS A 466 65.54 56.86 -26.85
CA LYS A 466 65.23 57.93 -27.79
C LYS A 466 65.71 59.31 -27.30
N ASP A 467 65.51 59.61 -26.02
CA ASP A 467 65.97 60.85 -25.39
C ASP A 467 67.51 60.97 -25.42
N ASN A 468 68.21 59.88 -25.08
CA ASN A 468 69.68 59.84 -25.07
C ASN A 468 70.28 60.04 -26.47
N ASP A 469 69.70 59.40 -27.50
CA ASP A 469 70.18 59.51 -28.88
C ASP A 469 70.05 60.96 -29.39
N LEU A 470 68.93 61.63 -29.09
CA LEU A 470 68.68 63.01 -29.51
C LEU A 470 69.54 64.03 -28.73
N MET A 471 69.76 63.79 -27.44
CA MET A 471 70.71 64.58 -26.63
C MET A 471 72.13 64.53 -27.20
N SER A 472 72.62 63.32 -27.50
CA SER A 472 73.96 63.12 -28.06
C SER A 472 74.16 63.91 -29.36
N PHE A 473 73.14 63.89 -30.23
CA PHE A 473 73.13 64.67 -31.46
C PHE A 473 73.19 66.19 -31.20
N ALA A 474 72.40 66.70 -30.25
CA ALA A 474 72.40 68.12 -29.91
C ALA A 474 73.76 68.59 -29.38
N LEU A 475 74.39 67.79 -28.50
CA LEU A 475 75.72 68.08 -27.96
C LEU A 475 76.81 68.06 -29.04
N HIS A 476 76.70 67.19 -30.05
CA HIS A 476 77.61 67.18 -31.18
C HIS A 476 77.57 68.51 -31.97
N ILE A 477 76.37 69.08 -32.17
CA ILE A 477 76.20 70.41 -32.80
C ILE A 477 76.85 71.50 -31.94
N VAL A 478 76.65 71.47 -30.61
CA VAL A 478 77.29 72.41 -29.68
C VAL A 478 78.82 72.35 -29.82
N GLN A 479 79.41 71.15 -29.80
CA GLN A 479 80.86 70.98 -29.89
C GLN A 479 81.40 71.51 -31.21
N LYS A 480 80.76 71.17 -32.33
CA LYS A 480 81.10 71.68 -33.67
C LYS A 480 81.11 73.21 -33.68
N ASN A 481 80.05 73.85 -33.19
CA ASN A 481 79.93 75.31 -33.21
C ASN A 481 80.88 76.00 -32.23
N LYS A 482 81.20 75.37 -31.10
CA LYS A 482 82.18 75.89 -30.15
C LYS A 482 83.59 75.91 -30.77
N LEU A 483 84.02 74.79 -31.35
CA LEU A 483 85.33 74.68 -32.02
C LEU A 483 85.47 75.68 -33.16
N LEU A 484 84.42 75.87 -33.96
CA LEU A 484 84.43 76.83 -35.06
C LEU A 484 84.53 78.28 -34.56
N ASN A 485 83.87 78.61 -33.45
CA ASN A 485 83.97 79.95 -32.85
C ASN A 485 85.35 80.19 -32.23
N GLU A 486 85.96 79.18 -31.61
CA GLU A 486 87.36 79.22 -31.14
C GLU A 486 88.30 79.45 -32.34
N LEU A 487 88.15 78.72 -33.44
CA LEU A 487 88.93 78.89 -34.67
C LEU A 487 88.80 80.32 -35.26
N VAL A 488 87.59 80.88 -35.28
CA VAL A 488 87.34 82.26 -35.74
C VAL A 488 87.97 83.29 -34.79
N HIS A 489 88.00 83.03 -33.49
CA HIS A 489 88.67 83.88 -32.51
C HIS A 489 90.18 83.87 -32.75
N ASP A 490 90.78 82.70 -32.88
CA ASP A 490 92.23 82.54 -33.10
C ASP A 490 92.67 83.21 -34.40
N LEU A 491 91.88 83.07 -35.48
CA LEU A 491 92.12 83.76 -36.74
C LEU A 491 92.05 85.30 -36.63
N ARG A 492 91.15 85.82 -35.78
CA ARG A 492 91.07 87.27 -35.51
C ARG A 492 92.28 87.76 -34.74
N GLU A 493 92.75 86.98 -33.77
CA GLU A 493 93.91 87.33 -32.96
C GLU A 493 95.19 87.35 -33.81
N LEU A 494 95.37 86.36 -34.68
CA LEU A 494 96.44 86.34 -35.67
C LEU A 494 96.38 87.55 -36.62
N SER A 495 95.19 88.02 -36.99
CA SER A 495 95.02 89.19 -37.88
C SER A 495 95.40 90.54 -37.23
N LYS A 496 95.68 90.61 -35.92
CA LYS A 496 96.07 91.86 -35.27
C LYS A 496 97.55 92.23 -35.49
N ASN A 497 98.40 91.27 -35.86
CA ASN A 497 99.85 91.45 -35.97
C ASN A 497 100.43 91.13 -37.37
N GLY A 498 99.59 90.85 -38.38
CA GLY A 498 100.00 90.53 -39.75
C GLY A 498 100.14 91.75 -40.67
N ASP A 499 100.85 91.59 -41.80
CA ASP A 499 100.93 92.57 -42.88
C ASP A 499 99.62 92.65 -43.69
N SER A 500 99.46 93.72 -44.50
CA SER A 500 98.17 94.09 -45.11
C SER A 500 97.53 93.00 -45.98
N GLU A 501 98.33 92.18 -46.67
CA GLU A 501 97.84 91.11 -47.55
C GLU A 501 97.41 89.87 -46.74
N THR A 502 98.17 89.50 -45.71
CA THR A 502 97.84 88.40 -44.80
C THR A 502 96.57 88.69 -44.01
N ASN A 503 96.39 89.93 -43.54
CA ASN A 503 95.17 90.34 -42.83
C ASN A 503 93.92 90.30 -43.72
N LYS A 504 94.06 90.57 -45.03
CA LYS A 504 92.95 90.46 -45.97
C LYS A 504 92.56 88.99 -46.17
N ARG A 505 93.53 88.10 -46.41
CA ARG A 505 93.28 86.64 -46.54
C ARG A 505 92.72 86.02 -45.26
N LEU A 506 93.20 86.42 -44.08
CA LEU A 506 92.68 85.96 -42.79
C LEU A 506 91.23 86.44 -42.54
N ARG A 507 90.89 87.67 -42.95
CA ARG A 507 89.51 88.15 -42.92
C ARG A 507 88.62 87.39 -43.90
N GLU A 508 89.08 87.12 -45.11
CA GLU A 508 88.38 86.29 -46.09
C GLU A 508 88.17 84.86 -45.58
N MET A 509 89.17 84.23 -44.94
CA MET A 509 89.02 82.92 -44.28
C MET A 509 88.02 82.97 -43.12
N SER A 510 88.07 84.01 -42.28
CA SER A 510 87.10 84.21 -41.18
C SER A 510 85.66 84.38 -41.70
N ILE A 511 85.49 85.06 -42.84
CA ILE A 511 84.18 85.20 -43.51
C ILE A 511 83.75 83.85 -44.11
N ASN A 512 84.65 83.12 -44.78
CA ASN A 512 84.35 81.82 -45.37
C ASN A 512 84.00 80.77 -44.29
N ILE A 513 84.70 80.76 -43.16
CA ILE A 513 84.36 79.88 -42.01
C ILE A 513 82.99 80.24 -41.43
N LYS A 514 82.64 81.54 -41.41
CA LYS A 514 81.28 82.00 -41.04
C LYS A 514 80.21 81.72 -42.08
N GLN A 515 80.57 81.57 -43.35
CA GLN A 515 79.64 81.15 -44.41
C GLN A 515 79.49 79.61 -44.47
N VAL A 516 80.51 78.85 -44.08
CA VAL A 516 80.48 77.38 -43.94
C VAL A 516 79.73 76.94 -42.68
N LEU A 517 79.50 77.85 -41.72
CA LEU A 517 78.52 77.72 -40.66
C LEU A 517 77.11 77.63 -41.28
N LYS A 518 76.76 76.44 -41.78
CA LYS A 518 75.43 76.01 -42.25
C LYS A 518 74.47 75.87 -41.06
N ILE A 519 74.40 76.90 -40.23
CA ILE A 519 73.63 76.93 -38.98
C ILE A 519 72.16 76.63 -39.25
N GLN A 520 71.63 77.15 -40.36
CA GLN A 520 70.25 76.89 -40.74
C GLN A 520 70.02 75.40 -41.09
N GLU A 521 70.95 74.73 -41.77
CA GLU A 521 70.84 73.30 -42.07
C GLU A 521 70.98 72.44 -40.81
N ASP A 522 71.91 72.75 -39.90
CA ASP A 522 72.07 72.02 -38.63
C ASP A 522 70.82 72.18 -37.73
N ILE A 523 70.22 73.37 -37.74
CA ILE A 523 68.97 73.68 -37.02
C ILE A 523 67.77 72.95 -37.64
N ASP A 524 67.66 72.94 -38.97
CA ASP A 524 66.57 72.24 -39.67
C ASP A 524 66.70 70.72 -39.53
N LEU A 525 67.94 70.20 -39.51
CA LEU A 525 68.21 68.78 -39.23
C LEU A 525 67.89 68.42 -37.77
N PHE A 526 68.16 69.32 -36.82
CA PHE A 526 67.73 69.15 -35.43
C PHE A 526 66.20 69.11 -35.31
N ASP A 527 65.47 70.01 -35.97
CA ASP A 527 64.00 69.98 -35.99
C ASP A 527 63.45 68.68 -36.60
N GLN A 528 64.07 68.20 -37.68
CA GLN A 528 63.72 66.93 -38.30
C GLN A 528 63.96 65.76 -37.33
N LYS A 529 65.09 65.75 -36.63
CA LYS A 529 65.42 64.69 -35.67
C LYS A 529 64.50 64.72 -34.45
N VAL A 530 64.15 65.89 -33.93
CA VAL A 530 63.14 66.07 -32.87
C VAL A 530 61.78 65.53 -33.33
N SER A 531 61.38 65.85 -34.56
CA SER A 531 60.10 65.39 -35.12
C SER A 531 60.06 63.87 -35.34
N GLN A 532 61.19 63.24 -35.64
CA GLN A 532 61.33 61.78 -35.75
C GLN A 532 61.36 61.08 -34.39
N THR A 533 61.98 61.69 -33.38
CA THR A 533 62.11 61.11 -32.05
C THR A 533 60.83 61.28 -31.23
N TYR A 534 60.15 62.41 -31.40
CA TYR A 534 58.90 62.75 -30.72
C TYR A 534 57.83 63.11 -31.75
N ASP A 535 57.07 62.12 -32.18
CA ASP A 535 55.98 62.31 -33.14
C ASP A 535 54.98 63.38 -32.66
N GLY A 536 54.78 64.39 -33.49
CA GLY A 536 53.83 65.48 -33.24
C GLY A 536 54.24 66.44 -32.11
N PHE A 537 55.49 66.42 -31.63
CA PHE A 537 55.96 67.30 -30.57
C PHE A 537 55.69 68.79 -30.86
N PHE A 538 56.14 69.29 -32.01
CA PHE A 538 55.93 70.69 -32.39
C PHE A 538 54.44 71.03 -32.57
N HIS A 539 53.62 70.08 -33.04
CA HIS A 539 52.18 70.27 -33.12
C HIS A 539 51.56 70.42 -31.73
N LYS A 540 51.92 69.56 -30.77
CA LYS A 540 51.41 69.63 -29.38
C LYS A 540 51.81 70.92 -28.69
N ILE A 541 53.06 71.34 -28.86
CA ILE A 541 53.55 72.62 -28.32
C ILE A 541 52.76 73.79 -28.93
N LYS A 542 52.47 73.74 -30.23
CA LYS A 542 51.70 74.78 -30.92
C LYS A 542 50.22 74.78 -30.54
N GLU A 543 49.65 73.62 -30.23
CA GLU A 543 48.28 73.50 -29.71
C GLU A 543 48.18 74.10 -28.30
N HIS A 544 49.14 73.80 -27.42
CA HIS A 544 49.17 74.35 -26.06
C HIS A 544 49.54 75.84 -26.04
N PHE A 545 50.41 76.28 -26.95
CA PHE A 545 50.90 77.66 -27.01
C PHE A 545 50.91 78.17 -28.47
N PRO A 546 49.74 78.57 -29.01
CA PRO A 546 49.59 78.94 -30.43
C PRO A 546 50.32 80.23 -30.83
N THR A 547 50.76 81.02 -29.85
CA THR A 547 51.47 82.31 -30.06
C THR A 547 53.00 82.18 -30.07
N LEU A 548 53.53 80.96 -29.96
CA LEU A 548 54.97 80.71 -30.07
C LEU A 548 55.43 80.83 -31.52
N THR A 549 56.60 81.43 -31.69
CA THR A 549 57.31 81.44 -32.96
C THR A 549 58.05 80.13 -33.17
N LYS A 550 58.38 79.78 -34.43
CA LYS A 550 59.16 78.57 -34.74
C LYS A 550 60.47 78.45 -33.93
N ASN A 551 61.12 79.58 -33.64
CA ASN A 551 62.34 79.60 -32.81
C ASN A 551 62.06 79.36 -31.33
N GLU A 552 60.92 79.78 -30.82
CA GLU A 552 60.47 79.51 -29.45
C GLU A 552 59.98 78.06 -29.29
N GLU A 553 59.30 77.51 -30.30
CA GLU A 553 58.97 76.07 -30.37
C GLU A 553 60.23 75.20 -30.33
N ARG A 554 61.26 75.58 -31.09
CA ARG A 554 62.57 74.93 -31.07
C ARG A 554 63.29 75.09 -29.74
N LEU A 555 63.18 76.26 -29.12
CA LEU A 555 63.69 76.47 -27.77
C LEU A 555 63.03 75.50 -26.78
N CYS A 556 61.73 75.20 -26.91
CA CYS A 556 61.07 74.16 -26.11
C CYS A 556 61.69 72.77 -26.32
N ALA A 557 62.01 72.39 -27.56
CA ALA A 557 62.71 71.12 -27.84
C ALA A 557 64.08 71.05 -27.15
N MET A 558 64.87 72.12 -27.23
CA MET A 558 66.18 72.21 -26.58
C MET A 558 66.09 72.19 -25.04
N LEU A 559 65.01 72.76 -24.49
CA LEU A 559 64.71 72.73 -23.06
C LEU A 559 64.23 71.35 -22.59
N LYS A 560 63.47 70.61 -23.42
CA LYS A 560 63.09 69.21 -23.14
C LYS A 560 64.32 68.31 -23.02
N LEU A 561 65.34 68.58 -23.84
CA LEU A 561 66.66 67.98 -23.73
C LEU A 561 67.52 68.61 -22.63
N LYS A 562 66.96 69.41 -21.72
CA LYS A 562 67.69 70.00 -20.58
C LYS A 562 68.99 70.75 -20.93
N LEU A 563 69.10 71.26 -22.16
CA LEU A 563 70.29 71.99 -22.60
C LEU A 563 70.42 73.31 -21.83
N SER A 564 71.65 73.65 -21.45
CA SER A 564 71.99 74.89 -20.78
C SER A 564 71.87 76.09 -21.74
N SER A 565 71.71 77.30 -21.18
CA SER A 565 71.67 78.53 -22.00
C SER A 565 72.94 78.72 -22.84
N LYS A 566 74.09 78.19 -22.39
CA LYS A 566 75.36 78.25 -23.12
C LYS A 566 75.37 77.30 -24.32
N GLU A 567 74.85 76.09 -24.17
CA GLU A 567 74.72 75.11 -25.25
C GLU A 567 73.72 75.58 -26.31
N ILE A 568 72.55 76.05 -25.87
CA ILE A 568 71.53 76.61 -26.77
C ILE A 568 72.07 77.82 -27.55
N ALA A 569 72.87 78.66 -26.90
CA ALA A 569 73.51 79.79 -27.57
C ALA A 569 74.51 79.33 -28.63
N SER A 570 75.24 78.26 -28.35
CA SER A 570 76.17 77.65 -29.30
C SER A 570 75.45 77.01 -30.48
N ILE A 571 74.33 76.30 -30.27
CA ILE A 571 73.54 75.70 -31.36
C ILE A 571 72.97 76.78 -32.27
N ASN A 572 72.36 77.82 -31.68
CA ASN A 572 71.73 78.89 -32.45
C ASN A 572 72.71 79.96 -32.96
N ASN A 573 73.99 79.85 -32.62
CA ASN A 573 75.03 80.84 -32.89
C ASN A 573 74.61 82.27 -32.47
N THR A 574 74.12 82.41 -31.25
CA THR A 574 73.69 83.68 -30.65
C THR A 574 74.45 83.94 -29.35
N SER A 575 74.27 85.11 -28.75
CA SER A 575 74.81 85.36 -27.42
C SER A 575 74.00 84.63 -26.35
N VAL A 576 74.66 84.21 -25.27
CA VAL A 576 73.99 83.61 -24.10
C VAL A 576 72.88 84.54 -23.58
N LYS A 577 73.14 85.85 -23.57
CA LYS A 577 72.16 86.87 -23.17
C LYS A 577 70.92 86.88 -24.08
N ALA A 578 71.07 86.65 -25.39
CA ALA A 578 69.94 86.53 -26.31
C ALA A 578 69.09 85.29 -26.02
N VAL A 579 69.73 84.16 -25.67
CA VAL A 579 69.02 82.94 -25.25
C VAL A 579 68.30 83.14 -23.93
N GLU A 580 68.93 83.76 -22.93
CA GLU A 580 68.29 84.07 -21.65
C GLU A 580 67.07 84.98 -21.83
N MET A 581 67.17 85.98 -22.70
CA MET A 581 66.03 86.82 -23.05
C MET A 581 64.94 86.05 -23.82
N SER A 582 65.32 85.05 -24.62
CA SER A 582 64.37 84.17 -25.32
C SER A 582 63.67 83.22 -24.35
N ARG A 583 64.39 82.66 -23.36
CA ARG A 583 63.83 81.86 -22.26
C ARG A 583 62.88 82.70 -21.39
N TYR A 584 63.25 83.94 -21.10
CA TYR A 584 62.39 84.87 -20.36
C TYR A 584 61.10 85.20 -21.13
N ARG A 585 61.20 85.45 -22.45
CA ARG A 585 60.03 85.68 -23.32
C ARG A 585 59.14 84.44 -23.40
N LEU A 586 59.74 83.27 -23.60
CA LEU A 586 59.03 81.99 -23.63
C LEU A 586 58.28 81.75 -22.31
N ARG A 587 58.96 81.94 -21.16
CA ARG A 587 58.36 81.84 -19.82
C ARG A 587 57.13 82.74 -19.67
N LYS A 588 57.21 84.00 -20.11
CA LYS A 588 56.08 84.94 -20.08
C LYS A 588 54.93 84.49 -20.99
N LYS A 589 55.22 84.07 -22.22
CA LYS A 589 54.20 83.59 -23.16
C LYS A 589 53.51 82.32 -22.68
N CYS A 590 54.23 81.44 -22.00
CA CYS A 590 53.67 80.23 -21.40
C CYS A 590 53.01 80.48 -20.03
N GLY A 591 53.04 81.71 -19.49
CA GLY A 591 52.40 82.05 -18.21
C GLY A 591 53.05 81.40 -16.98
N ILE A 592 54.32 81.00 -17.05
CA ILE A 592 55.00 80.24 -15.99
C ILE A 592 55.56 81.19 -14.93
N ASP A 593 55.18 80.97 -13.66
CA ASP A 593 55.63 81.76 -12.52
C ASP A 593 57.15 81.63 -12.28
N ASN A 594 57.79 82.59 -11.60
CA ASN A 594 59.26 82.61 -11.41
C ASN A 594 59.82 81.48 -10.51
N SER A 595 59.00 80.85 -9.68
CA SER A 595 59.39 79.73 -8.80
C SER A 595 59.43 78.37 -9.52
N THR A 596 58.70 78.22 -10.63
CA THR A 596 58.70 77.00 -11.43
C THR A 596 59.88 76.97 -12.42
N SER A 597 60.60 75.85 -12.51
CA SER A 597 61.66 75.66 -13.51
C SER A 597 61.05 75.53 -14.91
N LEU A 598 61.40 76.46 -15.81
CA LEU A 598 60.95 76.45 -17.21
C LEU A 598 61.33 75.13 -17.90
N THR A 599 62.52 74.59 -17.61
CA THR A 599 63.02 73.37 -18.22
C THR A 599 62.18 72.16 -17.79
N ASP A 600 61.85 72.05 -16.51
CA ASP A 600 61.08 70.90 -15.98
C ASP A 600 59.62 70.96 -16.43
N TYR A 601 59.04 72.17 -16.48
CA TYR A 601 57.70 72.37 -17.00
C TYR A 601 57.58 71.95 -18.48
N ILE A 602 58.53 72.37 -19.32
CA ILE A 602 58.56 71.99 -20.74
C ILE A 602 58.90 70.50 -20.93
N SER A 603 59.68 69.90 -20.03
CA SER A 603 59.99 68.46 -20.12
C SER A 603 58.75 67.58 -19.90
N CYS A 604 57.80 68.06 -19.10
CA CYS A 604 56.53 67.40 -18.78
C CYS A 604 55.43 67.58 -19.86
N LEU A 605 55.65 68.46 -20.85
CA LEU A 605 54.81 68.65 -22.05
C LEU A 605 55.27 67.72 -23.18
#